data_AF-A0A9P5PGH7-F1
#
_entry.id   AF-A0A9P5PGH7-F1
#
_cell.length_a   1.000
_cell.length_b   1.000
_cell.length_c   1.000
_cell.angle_alpha   90.00
_cell.angle_beta   90.00
_cell.angle_gamma   90.00
#
_symmetry.space_group_name_H-M   'P 1'
#
loop_
_entity.id
_entity.type
_entity.pdbx_description
1 polymer ?
#
loop_
_entity_poly.entity_id
_entity_poly.type
_entity_poly.pdbx_seq_one_letter_code
_entity_poly.pdbx_strand_id
1 'polypeptide(L)' 'STVLAQCAQGNHDPETKYGVCGIITAIVCFPIGLICLFTDSKKRCARCNAQL' A
#
# COMPACT_ATOMS: atom_id res chain seq x y z
N SER A 1 15.88 8.71 17.74
CA SER A 1 14.98 8.34 16.63
C SER A 1 15.17 6.87 16.27
N THR A 2 14.56 5.95 17.03
CA THR A 2 14.79 4.50 16.95
C THR A 2 14.07 3.83 15.77
N VAL A 3 12.97 4.44 15.30
CA VAL A 3 12.11 3.90 14.23
C VAL A 3 12.83 3.76 12.88
N LEU A 4 13.71 4.72 12.55
CA LEU A 4 14.50 4.69 11.32
C LEU A 4 15.60 3.62 11.36
N ALA A 5 16.18 3.36 12.54
CA ALA A 5 17.21 2.33 12.72
C ALA A 5 16.66 0.92 12.49
N GLN A 6 15.43 0.65 12.94
CA GLN A 6 14.75 -0.63 12.71
C GLN A 6 14.42 -0.85 11.23
N CYS A 7 13.99 0.22 10.53
CA CYS A 7 13.78 0.17 9.09
C CYS A 7 15.10 -0.06 8.33
N ALA A 8 16.21 0.54 8.78
CA ALA A 8 17.53 0.34 8.17
C ALA A 8 18.11 -1.08 8.39
N GLN A 9 17.70 -1.78 9.45
CA GLN A 9 18.02 -3.19 9.70
C GLN A 9 17.16 -4.17 8.88
N GLY A 10 16.28 -3.68 8.00
CA GLY A 10 15.38 -4.52 7.20
C GLY A 10 14.14 -5.02 7.95
N ASN A 11 13.91 -4.56 9.19
CA ASN A 11 12.73 -4.90 9.98
C ASN A 11 11.58 -3.95 9.63
N HIS A 12 11.07 -4.06 8.40
CA HIS A 12 9.91 -3.31 7.96
C HIS A 12 8.60 -3.99 8.38
N ASP A 13 7.72 -3.21 8.98
CA ASP A 13 6.37 -3.65 9.33
C ASP A 13 5.45 -3.47 8.09
N PRO A 14 5.04 -4.54 7.39
CA PRO A 14 4.28 -4.43 6.15
C PRO A 14 2.84 -4.00 6.43
N GLU A 15 2.47 -2.78 6.04
CA GLU A 15 1.10 -2.31 6.03
C GLU A 15 0.51 -2.43 4.62
N THR A 16 -0.67 -3.02 4.54
CA THR A 16 -1.45 -3.05 3.29
C THR A 16 -2.51 -1.95 3.37
N LYS A 17 -2.29 -0.86 2.63
CA LYS A 17 -3.31 0.18 2.45
C LYS A 17 -3.99 -0.01 1.10
N TYR A 18 -5.30 -0.15 1.14
CA TYR A 18 -6.11 -0.12 -0.07
C TYR A 18 -6.39 1.35 -0.42
N GLY A 19 -6.04 1.75 -1.65
CA GLY A 19 -6.42 3.06 -2.16
C GLY A 19 -7.94 3.17 -2.24
N VAL A 20 -8.54 3.98 -1.36
CA VAL A 20 -10.00 4.22 -1.33
C VAL A 20 -10.49 4.73 -2.70
N CYS A 21 -9.70 5.56 -3.39
CA CYS A 21 -9.97 5.98 -4.77
C CYS A 21 -10.05 4.81 -5.77
N GLY A 22 -9.20 3.79 -5.61
CA GLY A 22 -9.24 2.58 -6.45
C GLY A 22 -10.52 1.79 -6.22
N ILE A 23 -10.99 1.70 -4.98
CA ILE A 23 -12.24 0.98 -4.63
C ILE A 23 -13.44 1.70 -5.25
N ILE A 24 -13.52 3.01 -5.09
CA ILE A 24 -14.60 3.83 -5.66
C ILE A 24 -14.60 3.72 -7.18
N THR A 25 -13.43 3.78 -7.82
CA THR A 25 -13.30 3.67 -9.28
C THR A 25 -13.64 2.26 -9.79
N ALA A 26 -13.34 1.20 -9.04
CA ALA A 26 -13.74 -0.17 -9.37
C ALA A 26 -15.26 -0.36 -9.44
N ILE A 27 -15.99 0.31 -8.56
CA ILE A 27 -17.46 0.25 -8.51
C ILE A 27 -18.06 1.05 -9.68
N VAL A 28 -17.51 2.23 -9.98
CA VAL A 28 -18.02 3.12 -11.04
C VAL A 28 -17.64 2.65 -12.45
N CYS A 29 -16.48 1.98 -12.59
CA CYS A 29 -15.88 1.66 -13.89
C CYS A 29 -15.61 0.14 -14.01
N PHE A 30 -16.68 -0.65 -14.00
CA PHE A 30 -16.62 -2.10 -14.24
C PHE A 30 -16.20 -2.36 -15.70
N PRO A 31 -15.22 -3.23 -16.05
CA PRO A 31 -14.34 -4.11 -15.26
C PRO A 31 -12.92 -3.56 -14.96
N ILE A 32 -12.58 -2.40 -15.54
CA ILE A 32 -11.21 -1.86 -15.56
C ILE A 32 -10.76 -1.43 -14.16
N GLY A 33 -11.66 -0.83 -13.38
CA GLY A 33 -11.31 -0.33 -12.05
C GLY A 33 -11.00 -1.46 -11.06
N LEU A 34 -11.53 -2.67 -11.25
CA LEU A 34 -11.26 -3.83 -10.39
C LEU A 34 -9.80 -4.33 -10.56
N ILE A 35 -9.29 -4.33 -11.79
CA ILE A 35 -7.89 -4.69 -12.10
C ILE A 35 -6.92 -3.65 -11.51
N CYS A 36 -7.25 -2.36 -11.67
CA CYS A 36 -6.49 -1.27 -11.05
C CYS A 36 -6.47 -1.36 -9.52
N LEU A 37 -7.60 -1.72 -8.90
CA LEU A 37 -7.69 -1.89 -7.44
C LEU A 37 -6.78 -3.03 -6.94
N PHE A 38 -6.74 -4.16 -7.63
CA PHE A 38 -5.82 -5.25 -7.29
C PHE A 38 -4.34 -4.86 -7.49
N THR A 39 -4.06 -4.04 -8.51
CA THR A 39 -2.70 -3.56 -8.81
C THR A 39 -2.23 -2.47 -7.82
N ASP A 40 -3.16 -1.69 -7.25
CA ASP A 40 -2.87 -0.64 -6.27
C ASP A 40 -2.72 -1.14 -4.82
N SER A 41 -2.77 -2.46 -4.58
CA SER A 41 -2.35 -3.02 -3.28
C SER A 41 -0.84 -2.89 -3.09
N LYS A 42 -0.38 -1.67 -2.82
CA LYS A 42 1.03 -1.38 -2.53
C LYS A 42 1.29 -1.71 -1.07
N LYS A 43 2.11 -2.72 -0.84
CA LYS A 43 2.67 -3.00 0.48
C LYS A 43 3.65 -1.88 0.80
N ARG A 44 3.36 -1.13 1.86
CA ARG A 44 4.23 -0.04 2.33
C ARG A 44 4.53 -0.27 3.79
N CYS A 45 5.72 0.11 4.22
CA CYS A 45 6.05 -0.03 5.62
C CYS A 45 5.27 0.99 6.47
N ALA A 46 4.58 0.54 7.53
CA ALA A 46 3.80 1.39 8.45
C ALA A 46 4.65 2.45 9.18
N ARG A 47 5.99 2.30 9.15
CA ARG A 47 6.95 3.07 9.94
C ARG A 47 7.76 4.06 9.11
N CYS A 48 8.29 3.63 7.95
CA CYS A 48 9.07 4.49 7.06
C CYS A 48 8.37 4.83 5.74
N ASN A 49 7.19 4.28 5.47
CA ASN A 49 6.42 4.49 4.24
C ASN A 49 7.16 4.09 2.94
N ALA A 50 8.30 3.40 3.05
CA ALA A 50 8.99 2.80 1.92
C ALA A 50 8.12 1.69 1.31
N GLN A 51 8.19 1.53 -0.02
CA GLN A 51 7.50 0.46 -0.73
C GLN A 51 8.27 -0.85 -0.49
N LEU A 52 7.56 -1.89 -0.03
CA LEU A 52 8.12 -3.23 0.22
C LEU A 52 8.01 -4.11 -1.02
#